data_AF-A0A839WLQ2-F1
#
_entry.id   AF-A0A839WLQ2-F1
#
_cell.length_a   1.000
_cell.length_b   1.000
_cell.length_c   1.000
_cell.angle_alpha   90.00
_cell.angle_beta   90.00
_cell.angle_gamma   90.00
#
_symmetry.space_group_name_H-M   'P 1'
#
loop_
_entity.id
_entity.type
_entity.pdbx_description
1 polymer ?
#
loop_
_entity_poly.entity_id
_entity_poly.type
_entity_poly.pdbx_seq_one_letter_code
_entity_poly.pdbx_strand_id
1 'polypeptide(L)'
;MSILHRITGVSLAVGGISLVWWLMSIAAGGEAYEFASRQWASPMGLIFLFGFTLALIYHLLNGIRHLLWDAGWGFEIPKAYASGYAVFVVGFLITGIIWFFGLRGAA
;
A
#
# COMPACT_ATOMS: atom_id res chain seq x y z
N MET A 1 -9.07 -7.17 -12.08
CA MET A 1 -8.36 -5.95 -12.49
C MET A 1 -6.86 -6.23 -12.60
N SER A 2 -6.34 -6.45 -13.81
CA SER A 2 -4.91 -6.83 -14.02
C SER A 2 -3.99 -5.62 -14.20
N ILE A 3 -4.42 -4.60 -14.94
CA ILE A 3 -3.61 -3.40 -15.21
C ILE A 3 -3.25 -2.66 -13.93
N LEU A 4 -4.23 -2.40 -13.06
CA LEU A 4 -3.99 -1.74 -11.78
C LEU A 4 -3.04 -2.53 -10.87
N HIS A 5 -3.03 -3.87 -10.96
CA HIS A 5 -2.08 -4.69 -10.19
C HIS A 5 -0.64 -4.45 -10.65
N ARG A 6 -0.41 -4.33 -11.96
CA ARG A 6 0.91 -4.00 -12.50
C ARG A 6 1.33 -2.58 -12.14
N ILE A 7 0.43 -1.61 -12.29
CA ILE A 7 0.71 -0.21 -11.93
C ILE A 7 1.10 -0.12 -10.46
N THR A 8 0.30 -0.68 -9.56
CA THR A 8 0.61 -0.69 -8.12
C THR A 8 1.91 -1.44 -7.81
N GLY A 9 2.21 -2.54 -8.51
CA GLY A 9 3.48 -3.27 -8.33
C GLY A 9 4.70 -2.42 -8.70
N VAL A 10 4.66 -1.71 -9.82
CA VAL A 10 5.73 -0.78 -10.24
C VAL A 10 5.84 0.39 -9.26
N SER A 11 4.71 1.00 -8.87
CA SER A 11 4.69 2.08 -7.88
C SER A 11 5.30 1.65 -6.54
N LEU A 12 5.03 0.43 -6.09
CA LEU A 12 5.59 -0.13 -4.85
C LEU A 12 7.09 -0.41 -4.98
N ALA A 13 7.55 -0.90 -6.12
CA ALA A 13 8.98 -1.09 -6.36
C ALA A 13 9.74 0.24 -6.27
N VAL A 14 9.21 1.31 -6.87
CA VAL A 14 9.79 2.67 -6.77
C VAL A 14 9.68 3.19 -5.34
N GLY A 15 8.51 3.09 -4.69
CA GLY A 15 8.32 3.56 -3.33
C GLY A 15 9.12 2.78 -2.28
N GLY A 16 9.50 1.54 -2.57
CA GLY A 16 10.40 0.74 -1.74
C GLY A 16 11.77 1.41 -1.55
N ILE A 17 12.23 2.20 -2.51
CA ILE A 17 13.45 3.01 -2.36
C ILE A 17 13.28 4.04 -1.23
N SER A 18 12.11 4.68 -1.15
CA SER A 18 11.78 5.62 -0.08
C SER A 18 11.69 4.92 1.28
N LEU A 19 11.18 3.69 1.34
CA LEU A 19 11.18 2.88 2.55
C LEU A 19 12.61 2.57 3.02
N VAL A 20 13.50 2.18 2.11
CA VAL A 20 14.91 1.94 2.41
C VAL A 20 15.57 3.23 2.93
N TRP A 21 15.34 4.37 2.27
CA TRP A 21 15.86 5.67 2.73
C TRP A 21 15.40 6.02 4.15
N TRP A 22 14.13 5.79 4.46
CA TRP A 22 13.59 6.01 5.80
C TRP A 22 14.23 5.10 6.85
N LEU A 23 14.37 3.79 6.55
CA LEU A 23 15.04 2.83 7.45
C LEU A 23 16.50 3.18 7.69
N MET A 24 17.22 3.63 6.66
CA MET A 24 18.60 4.10 6.79
C MET A 24 18.69 5.36 7.65
N SER A 25 17.71 6.27 7.54
CA SER A 25 17.64 7.48 8.36
C SER A 25 17.38 7.16 9.83
N ILE A 26 16.55 6.15 10.13
CA ILE A 26 16.37 5.61 11.49
C ILE A 26 17.68 5.05 12.02
N ALA A 27 18.38 4.23 11.23
CA ALA A 27 19.63 3.61 11.65
C ALA A 27 20.75 4.63 11.90
N ALA A 28 20.80 5.71 11.11
CA ALA A 28 21.76 6.80 11.28
C ALA A 28 21.45 7.69 12.51
N GLY A 29 20.17 7.86 12.85
CA GLY A 29 19.74 8.70 13.97
C GLY A 29 20.02 10.19 13.77
N GLY A 30 19.91 10.97 14.86
CA GLY A 30 20.22 12.39 14.89
C GLY A 30 19.52 13.22 13.81
N GLU A 31 20.26 14.13 13.19
CA GLU A 31 19.75 15.04 12.16
C GLU A 31 19.16 14.30 10.94
N ALA A 32 19.71 13.14 10.58
CA ALA A 32 19.22 12.34 9.45
C ALA A 32 17.79 11.84 9.70
N TYR A 33 17.53 11.30 10.90
CA TYR A 33 16.19 10.88 11.30
C TYR A 33 15.22 12.06 11.39
N GLU A 34 15.63 13.17 12.00
CA GLU A 34 14.78 14.36 12.12
C GLU A 34 14.40 14.93 10.75
N PHE A 35 15.36 15.00 9.82
CA PHE A 35 15.10 15.45 8.46
C PHE A 35 14.08 14.54 7.76
N ALA A 36 14.29 13.23 7.80
CA ALA A 36 13.35 12.27 7.20
C ALA A 36 11.96 12.38 7.84
N SER A 37 11.88 12.47 9.17
CA SER A 37 10.62 12.62 9.91
C SER A 37 9.84 13.85 9.46
N ARG A 38 10.50 15.00 9.29
CA ARG A 38 9.87 16.22 8.76
C ARG A 38 9.34 16.05 7.33
N GLN A 39 10.07 15.34 6.46
CA GLN A 39 9.60 15.09 5.09
C GLN A 39 8.36 14.20 5.08
N TRP A 40 8.35 13.12 5.87
CA TRP A 40 7.23 12.19 5.95
C TRP A 40 5.98 12.81 6.60
N ALA A 41 6.16 13.70 7.57
CA ALA A 41 5.07 14.45 8.22
C ALA A 41 4.54 15.62 7.37
N SER A 42 5.26 16.02 6.30
CA SER A 42 4.81 17.09 5.40
C SER A 42 3.53 16.69 4.65
N PRO A 43 2.72 17.65 4.16
CA PRO A 43 1.54 17.34 3.35
C PRO A 43 1.85 16.46 2.13
N MET A 44 2.99 16.68 1.47
CA MET A 44 3.43 15.85 0.35
C MET A 44 3.83 14.44 0.79
N GLY A 45 4.53 14.33 1.93
CA GLY A 45 4.87 13.05 2.55
C GLY A 45 3.63 12.23 2.89
N LEU A 46 2.60 12.87 3.46
CA LEU A 46 1.32 12.22 3.75
C LEU A 46 0.60 11.77 2.48
N ILE A 47 0.54 12.59 1.43
CA ILE A 47 -0.05 12.18 0.14
C ILE A 47 0.68 10.97 -0.43
N PHE A 48 2.00 10.98 -0.40
CA PHE A 48 2.81 9.85 -0.85
C PHE A 48 2.53 8.61 0.00
N LEU A 49 2.54 8.71 1.33
CA LEU A 49 2.26 7.59 2.24
C LEU A 49 0.85 7.02 2.01
N PHE A 50 -0.14 7.88 1.73
CA PHE A 50 -1.50 7.45 1.43
C PHE A 50 -1.52 6.64 0.14
N GLY A 51 -0.91 7.17 -0.92
CA GLY A 51 -0.77 6.47 -2.19
C GLY A 51 -0.01 5.14 -2.07
N PHE A 52 1.09 5.14 -1.31
CA PHE A 52 1.91 3.95 -1.08
C PHE A 52 1.13 2.87 -0.32
N THR A 53 0.44 3.24 0.77
CA THR A 53 -0.38 2.30 1.56
C THR A 53 -1.57 1.77 0.76
N LEU A 54 -2.28 2.63 0.02
CA LEU A 54 -3.36 2.22 -0.86
C LEU A 54 -2.89 1.24 -1.94
N ALA A 55 -1.75 1.55 -2.59
CA ALA A 55 -1.13 0.68 -3.58
C ALA A 55 -0.72 -0.67 -2.97
N LEU A 56 -0.13 -0.66 -1.77
CA LEU A 56 0.32 -1.86 -1.06
C LEU A 56 -0.85 -2.80 -0.77
N ILE A 57 -1.92 -2.27 -0.17
CA ILE A 57 -3.10 -3.07 0.19
C ILE A 57 -3.79 -3.60 -1.06
N TYR A 58 -4.00 -2.77 -2.08
CA TYR A 58 -4.60 -3.24 -3.33
C TYR A 58 -3.74 -4.33 -4.00
N HIS A 59 -2.42 -4.12 -4.08
CA HIS A 59 -1.51 -5.06 -4.74
C HIS A 59 -1.49 -6.39 -4.00
N LEU A 60 -1.44 -6.37 -2.67
CA LEU A 60 -1.49 -7.56 -1.82
C LEU A 60 -2.80 -8.35 -2.01
N LEU A 61 -3.95 -7.70 -1.85
CA LEU A 61 -5.25 -8.36 -1.96
C LEU A 61 -5.50 -8.91 -3.36
N ASN A 62 -5.14 -8.14 -4.40
CA ASN A 62 -5.26 -8.62 -5.76
C ASN A 62 -4.23 -9.73 -6.07
N GLY A 63 -3.04 -9.68 -5.46
CA GLY A 63 -2.03 -10.73 -5.54
C GLY A 63 -2.53 -12.05 -4.94
N ILE A 64 -3.14 -12.00 -3.74
CA ILE A 64 -3.79 -13.17 -3.12
C ILE A 64 -4.88 -13.73 -4.05
N ARG A 65 -5.69 -12.85 -4.66
CA ARG A 65 -6.70 -13.28 -5.65
C ARG A 65 -6.07 -14.00 -6.84
N HIS A 66 -4.93 -13.53 -7.35
CA HIS A 66 -4.18 -14.21 -8.41
C HIS A 66 -3.63 -15.57 -7.95
N LEU A 67 -3.04 -15.65 -6.76
CA LEU A 67 -2.56 -16.92 -6.20
C LEU A 67 -3.68 -17.94 -5.99
N LEU A 68 -4.88 -17.49 -5.60
CA LEU A 68 -6.06 -18.36 -5.52
C LEU A 68 -6.46 -18.89 -6.90
N TRP A 69 -6.40 -18.06 -7.94
CA TRP A 69 -6.64 -18.50 -9.31
C TRP A 69 -5.61 -19.54 -9.76
N ASP A 70 -4.33 -19.33 -9.46
CA ASP A 70 -3.26 -20.28 -9.77
C ASP A 70 -3.45 -21.62 -9.04
N ALA A 71 -4.07 -21.59 -7.85
CA ALA A 71 -4.47 -22.79 -7.10
C ALA A 71 -5.79 -23.42 -7.57
N GLY A 72 -6.43 -22.88 -8.61
CA GLY A 72 -7.70 -23.37 -9.18
C GLY A 72 -8.97 -22.84 -8.51
N TRP A 73 -8.88 -21.84 -7.65
CA TRP A 73 -10.00 -21.33 -6.85
C TRP A 73 -10.55 -20.02 -7.43
N GLY A 74 -11.86 -19.96 -7.71
CA GLY A 74 -12.54 -18.70 -8.04
C GLY A 74 -12.19 -18.07 -9.39
N PHE A 75 -11.70 -18.87 -10.35
CA PHE A 75 -11.33 -18.43 -11.70
C PHE A 75 -12.48 -18.49 -12.73
N GLU A 76 -13.69 -18.82 -12.30
CA GLU A 76 -14.90 -18.70 -13.10
C GLU A 76 -15.31 -17.23 -13.24
N ILE A 77 -15.84 -16.82 -14.41
CA ILE A 77 -16.18 -15.41 -14.71
C ILE A 77 -16.96 -14.72 -13.58
N PRO A 78 -18.08 -15.28 -13.06
CA PRO A 78 -18.85 -14.61 -12.01
C PRO A 78 -18.05 -14.40 -10.72
N LYS A 79 -17.27 -15.41 -10.30
CA LYS A 79 -16.41 -15.34 -9.11
C LYS A 79 -15.24 -14.38 -9.32
N ALA A 80 -14.68 -14.32 -10.53
CA ALA A 80 -13.60 -13.41 -10.89
C ALA A 80 -14.02 -11.94 -10.82
N TYR A 81 -15.27 -11.61 -11.22
CA TYR A 81 -15.84 -10.28 -11.03
C TYR A 81 -16.13 -9.99 -9.56
N ALA A 82 -16.82 -10.89 -8.85
CA ALA A 82 -17.16 -10.70 -7.44
C ALA A 82 -15.91 -10.47 -6.56
N SER A 83 -14.88 -11.30 -6.72
CA SER A 83 -13.59 -11.14 -6.03
C SER A 83 -12.87 -9.85 -6.43
N GLY A 84 -13.05 -9.37 -7.67
CA GLY A 84 -12.54 -8.06 -8.09
C GLY A 84 -13.17 -6.89 -7.34
N TYR A 85 -14.50 -6.89 -7.17
CA TYR A 85 -15.18 -5.88 -6.35
C TYR A 85 -14.81 -5.99 -4.87
N ALA A 86 -14.68 -7.20 -4.35
CA ALA A 86 -14.25 -7.44 -2.97
C ALA A 86 -12.86 -6.83 -2.70
N VAL A 87 -11.89 -7.00 -3.62
CA VAL A 87 -10.56 -6.39 -3.51
C VAL A 87 -10.64 -4.87 -3.35
N PHE A 88 -11.50 -4.19 -4.12
CA PHE A 88 -11.66 -2.73 -3.99
C PHE A 88 -12.27 -2.33 -2.66
N VAL A 89 -13.42 -2.92 -2.31
CA VAL A 89 -14.15 -2.56 -1.08
C VAL A 89 -13.29 -2.82 0.14
N VAL A 90 -12.73 -4.02 0.25
CA VAL A 90 -11.85 -4.39 1.37
C VAL A 90 -10.58 -3.55 1.36
N GLY A 91 -10.01 -3.28 0.19
CA GLY A 91 -8.80 -2.45 0.07
C GLY A 91 -8.99 -1.02 0.58
N PHE A 92 -10.09 -0.37 0.20
CA PHE A 92 -10.43 0.96 0.71
C PHE A 92 -10.75 0.94 2.21
N LEU A 93 -11.45 -0.08 2.70
CA LEU A 93 -11.74 -0.20 4.14
C LEU A 93 -10.46 -0.36 4.96
N ILE A 94 -9.57 -1.27 4.57
CA ILE A 94 -8.30 -1.48 5.28
C ILE A 94 -7.44 -0.21 5.25
N THR A 95 -7.31 0.42 4.08
CA THR A 95 -6.54 1.67 3.95
C THR A 95 -7.15 2.78 4.82
N GLY A 96 -8.48 2.92 4.81
CA GLY A 96 -9.18 3.90 5.65
C GLY A 96 -8.98 3.65 7.14
N ILE A 97 -9.01 2.39 7.58
CA ILE A 97 -8.74 1.99 8.97
C ILE A 97 -7.31 2.35 9.37
N ILE A 98 -6.32 2.03 8.52
CA ILE A 98 -4.90 2.38 8.76
C ILE A 98 -4.77 3.88 8.98
N TRP A 99 -5.37 4.70 8.12
CA TRP A 99 -5.28 6.15 8.20
C TRP A 99 -6.06 6.74 9.36
N PHE A 100 -7.22 6.18 9.68
CA PHE A 100 -8.01 6.57 10.84
C PHE A 100 -7.22 6.41 12.14
N PHE A 101 -6.55 5.28 12.33
CA PHE A 101 -5.71 5.06 13.49
C PHE A 101 -4.38 5.82 13.42
N GLY A 102 -3.75 5.90 12.25
CA GLY A 102 -2.49 6.62 12.05
C GLY A 102 -2.59 8.10 12.38
N LEU A 103 -3.68 8.77 11.97
CA LEU A 103 -3.91 10.19 12.28
C LEU A 103 -4.29 10.43 13.74
N ARG A 104 -4.82 9.42 14.44
CA ARG A 104 -5.22 9.51 15.86
C ARG A 104 -4.13 9.11 16.84
N GLY A 105 -3.23 8.22 16.43
CA GLY A 105 -2.05 7.84 17.23
C GLY A 105 -0.91 8.85 17.14
N ALA A 106 -0.97 9.79 16.18
CA ALA A 106 -0.07 10.92 16.07
C ALA A 106 -0.57 12.19 16.81
N ALA A 107 -1.72 12.11 17.50
CA ALA A 107 -2.35 13.19 18.25
C ALA A 107 -2.17 13.00 19.77
#